data_AF-A0A1V4ID46-F1
#
_entry.id   AF-A0A1V4ID46-F1
#
_cell.length_a   1.000
_cell.length_b   1.000
_cell.length_c   1.000
_cell.angle_alpha   90.00
_cell.angle_beta   90.00
_cell.angle_gamma   90.00
#
_symmetry.space_group_name_H-M   'P 1'
#
loop_
_entity.id
_entity.type
_entity.pdbx_description
1 polymer ?
#
loop_
_entity_poly.entity_id
_entity_poly.type
_entity_poly.pdbx_seq_one_letter_code
_entity_poly.pdbx_strand_id
1 'polypeptide(L)'
;MRIFKEFVIDIIKSFLIGVLVGTTIAVLFTVVGLLGQGFDLTAAIRIARNVAIVVGALEMVLSAGLILKGNEIRRLNDIEGWRKRFSRLNFVYVMLIMSYGIVLVGGMLDNVLFNIR
;
A
#
# COMPACT_ATOMS: atom_id res chain seq x y z
N MET A 1 0.37 -22.09 -19.24
CA MET A 1 0.36 -22.19 -17.77
C MET A 1 1.45 -21.35 -17.07
N ARG A 2 2.70 -21.32 -17.55
CA ARG A 2 3.81 -20.56 -16.92
C ARG A 2 3.56 -19.05 -16.78
N ILE A 3 3.04 -18.39 -17.82
CA ILE A 3 2.77 -16.94 -17.82
C ILE A 3 1.74 -16.57 -16.74
N PHE A 4 0.66 -17.34 -16.64
CA PHE A 4 -0.37 -17.15 -15.63
C PHE A 4 0.20 -17.26 -14.21
N LYS A 5 1.06 -18.26 -13.97
CA LYS A 5 1.74 -18.43 -12.68
C LYS A 5 2.63 -17.23 -12.32
N GLU A 6 3.42 -16.74 -13.28
CA GLU A 6 4.28 -15.55 -13.07
C GLU A 6 3.44 -14.30 -12.73
N PHE A 7 2.30 -14.12 -13.41
CA PHE A 7 1.39 -13.01 -13.14
C PHE A 7 0.80 -13.07 -11.73
N VAL A 8 0.31 -14.24 -11.31
CA VAL A 8 -0.23 -14.45 -9.95
C VAL A 8 0.84 -14.20 -8.88
N ILE A 9 2.07 -14.67 -9.10
CA ILE A 9 3.20 -14.42 -8.19
C ILE A 9 3.48 -12.92 -8.07
N ASP A 10 3.51 -12.19 -9.19
CA ASP A 10 3.73 -10.75 -9.17
C ASP A 10 2.61 -10.01 -8.41
N ILE A 11 1.34 -10.42 -8.56
CA ILE A 11 0.21 -9.86 -7.79
C ILE A 11 0.41 -10.08 -6.29
N ILE A 12 0.63 -11.34 -5.88
CA ILE A 12 0.80 -11.69 -4.47
C ILE A 12 1.98 -10.93 -3.87
N LYS A 13 3.11 -10.87 -4.59
CA LYS A 13 4.30 -10.13 -4.15
C LYS A 13 4.02 -8.64 -4.00
N SER A 14 3.36 -8.03 -4.98
CA SER A 14 2.98 -6.61 -4.92
C SER A 14 2.06 -6.31 -3.74
N PHE A 15 1.08 -7.19 -3.52
CA PHE A 15 0.15 -7.07 -2.41
C PHE A 15 0.85 -7.19 -1.05
N LEU A 16 1.74 -8.17 -0.88
CA LEU A 16 2.52 -8.35 0.34
C LEU A 16 3.44 -7.14 0.62
N ILE A 17 4.02 -6.53 -0.42
CA ILE A 17 4.77 -5.28 -0.28
C ILE A 17 3.86 -4.16 0.20
N GLY A 18 2.65 -4.05 -0.36
CA GLY A 18 1.65 -3.07 0.09
C GLY A 18 1.28 -3.24 1.57
N VAL A 19 1.04 -4.48 2.00
CA VAL A 19 0.78 -4.81 3.41
C VAL A 19 1.96 -4.46 4.30
N LEU A 20 3.19 -4.77 3.87
CA LEU A 20 4.40 -4.43 4.61
C LEU A 20 4.53 -2.91 4.79
N VAL A 21 4.38 -2.15 3.69
CA VAL A 21 4.43 -0.68 3.72
C VAL A 21 3.32 -0.12 4.61
N GLY A 22 2.10 -0.61 4.48
CA GLY A 22 0.96 -0.20 5.31
C GLY A 22 1.20 -0.49 6.79
N THR A 23 1.79 -1.64 7.12
CA THR A 23 2.16 -2.01 8.49
C THR A 23 3.26 -1.11 9.04
N THR A 24 4.28 -0.79 8.24
CA THR A 24 5.33 0.17 8.63
C THR A 24 4.73 1.54 8.92
N ILE A 25 3.84 2.05 8.07
CA ILE A 25 3.11 3.30 8.31
C ILE A 25 2.31 3.21 9.62
N ALA A 26 1.55 2.14 9.81
CA ALA A 26 0.75 1.94 11.01
C ALA A 26 1.59 1.99 12.29
N VAL A 27 2.71 1.25 12.32
CA VAL A 27 3.61 1.22 13.49
C VAL A 27 4.21 2.61 13.75
N LEU A 28 4.75 3.26 12.73
CA LEU A 28 5.37 4.58 12.86
C LEU A 28 4.36 5.62 13.39
N PHE A 29 3.17 5.69 12.80
CA PHE A 29 2.16 6.66 13.21
C PHE A 29 1.46 6.31 14.52
N THR A 30 1.47 5.04 14.94
CA THR A 30 1.07 4.68 16.30
C THR A 30 2.08 5.20 17.32
N VAL A 31 3.39 5.05 17.08
CA VAL A 31 4.42 5.59 17.98
C VAL A 31 4.33 7.12 18.04
N VAL A 32 4.22 7.80 16.89
CA VAL A 32 4.03 9.25 16.83
C VAL A 32 2.75 9.67 17.56
N GLY A 33 1.65 8.94 17.36
CA GLY A 33 0.39 9.19 18.04
C GLY A 33 0.48 9.04 19.55
N LEU A 34 1.16 8.00 20.05
CA LEU A 34 1.36 7.79 21.49
C LEU A 34 2.14 8.96 22.12
N LEU A 35 3.22 9.40 21.47
CA LEU A 35 4.02 10.53 21.95
C LEU A 35 3.24 11.85 21.92
N GLY A 36 2.36 12.04 20.93
CA GLY A 36 1.58 13.27 20.74
C GLY A 36 0.26 13.33 21.53
N GLN A 37 -0.27 12.20 22.01
CA GLN A 37 -1.58 12.09 22.66
C GLN A 37 -1.47 11.66 24.14
N GLY A 38 -0.31 11.86 24.77
CA GLY A 38 -0.12 11.51 26.19
C GLY A 38 -0.25 10.01 26.47
N PHE A 39 0.20 9.16 25.54
CA PHE A 39 0.11 7.70 25.59
C PHE A 39 -1.31 7.11 25.50
N ASP A 40 -2.28 7.86 24.98
CA ASP A 40 -3.59 7.31 24.59
C ASP A 40 -3.45 6.39 23.36
N LEU A 41 -3.56 5.08 23.60
CA LEU A 41 -3.46 4.06 22.55
C LEU A 41 -4.62 4.13 21.54
N THR A 42 -5.83 4.46 21.98
CA THR A 42 -7.00 4.58 21.08
C THR A 42 -6.82 5.78 20.16
N ALA A 43 -6.37 6.92 20.67
CA ALA A 43 -6.06 8.10 19.87
C ALA A 43 -4.90 7.83 18.89
N ALA A 44 -3.86 7.13 19.33
CA ALA A 44 -2.72 6.75 18.50
C ALA A 44 -3.12 5.83 17.33
N ILE A 45 -3.93 4.80 17.60
CA ILE A 45 -4.43 3.89 16.56
C ILE A 45 -5.35 4.63 15.58
N ARG A 46 -6.17 5.60 16.03
CA ARG A 46 -6.97 6.45 15.12
C ARG A 46 -6.10 7.25 14.16
N ILE A 47 -4.99 7.82 14.63
CA ILE A 47 -4.04 8.53 13.78
C ILE A 47 -3.44 7.58 12.75
N ALA A 48 -2.91 6.43 13.20
CA ALA A 48 -2.33 5.42 12.32
C ALA A 48 -3.30 4.92 11.24
N ARG A 49 -4.55 4.62 11.63
CA ARG A 49 -5.65 4.23 10.73
C ARG A 49 -5.90 5.30 9.67
N ASN A 50 -6.09 6.55 10.08
CA ASN A 50 -6.38 7.65 9.16
C ASN A 50 -5.23 7.86 8.16
N VAL A 51 -3.98 7.82 8.63
CA VAL A 51 -2.82 7.99 7.76
C VAL A 51 -2.69 6.83 6.78
N ALA A 52 -2.85 5.58 7.23
CA ALA A 52 -2.81 4.42 6.33
C ALA A 52 -3.88 4.51 5.23
N ILE A 53 -5.12 4.87 5.58
CA ILE A 53 -6.22 5.04 4.62
C ILE A 53 -5.91 6.17 3.63
N VAL A 54 -5.46 7.34 4.11
CA VAL A 54 -5.15 8.49 3.25
C VAL A 54 -4.00 8.17 2.31
N VAL A 55 -2.91 7.57 2.79
CA VAL A 55 -1.76 7.22 1.95
C VAL A 55 -2.15 6.18 0.89
N GLY A 56 -2.87 5.13 1.28
CA GLY A 56 -3.35 4.13 0.33
C GLY A 56 -4.28 4.73 -0.73
N ALA A 57 -5.21 5.60 -0.34
CA ALA A 57 -6.11 6.29 -1.27
C ALA A 57 -5.36 7.24 -2.23
N LEU A 58 -4.38 7.99 -1.73
CA LEU A 58 -3.55 8.85 -2.57
C LEU A 58 -2.74 8.02 -3.58
N GLU A 59 -2.17 6.89 -3.15
CA GLU A 59 -1.46 5.98 -4.07
C GLU A 59 -2.39 5.40 -5.14
N MET A 60 -3.64 5.07 -4.80
CA MET A 60 -4.65 4.66 -5.78
C MET A 60 -4.90 5.76 -6.82
N VAL A 61 -5.13 7.00 -6.36
CA VAL A 61 -5.40 8.14 -7.24
C VAL A 61 -4.21 8.42 -8.16
N LEU A 62 -2.99 8.41 -7.61
CA LEU A 62 -1.76 8.57 -8.39
C LEU A 62 -1.61 7.47 -9.44
N SER A 63 -1.84 6.22 -9.05
CA SER A 63 -1.78 5.07 -9.97
C SER A 63 -2.81 5.21 -11.09
N ALA A 64 -4.04 5.59 -10.78
CA ALA A 64 -5.09 5.84 -11.77
C ALA A 64 -4.71 6.98 -12.74
N GLY A 65 -4.16 8.08 -12.22
CA GLY A 65 -3.67 9.20 -13.04
C GLY A 65 -2.56 8.77 -14.01
N LEU A 66 -1.63 7.92 -13.56
CA LEU A 66 -0.57 7.38 -14.41
C LEU A 66 -1.12 6.44 -15.50
N ILE A 67 -2.16 5.65 -15.19
CA ILE A 67 -2.86 4.82 -16.18
C ILE A 67 -3.49 5.71 -17.26
N LEU A 68 -4.18 6.78 -16.86
CA LEU A 68 -4.81 7.73 -17.81
C LEU A 68 -3.79 8.44 -18.70
N LYS A 69 -2.60 8.75 -18.17
CA LYS A 69 -1.54 9.43 -18.93
C LYS A 69 -0.92 8.57 -20.03
N GLY A 70 -0.96 7.24 -19.92
CA GLY A 70 -0.61 6.25 -20.94
C GLY A 70 0.87 6.19 -21.38
N ASN A 71 1.43 7.30 -21.88
CA ASN A 71 2.75 7.37 -22.51
C ASN A 71 3.93 7.22 -21.53
N GLU A 72 3.74 7.55 -20.24
CA GLU A 72 4.80 7.43 -19.22
C GLU A 72 4.92 6.01 -18.64
N ILE A 73 3.91 5.16 -18.84
CA ILE A 73 3.92 3.78 -18.34
C ILE A 73 5.06 3.00 -18.99
N ARG A 74 5.33 3.21 -20.30
CA ARG A 74 6.45 2.57 -21.01
C ARG A 74 7.82 2.99 -20.43
N ARG A 75 8.00 4.28 -20.11
CA ARG A 75 9.26 4.79 -19.56
C ARG A 75 9.54 4.25 -18.15
N LEU A 76 8.50 4.07 -17.33
CA LEU A 76 8.64 3.51 -15.98
C LEU A 76 8.94 2.00 -15.99
N ASN A 77 8.56 1.28 -17.05
CA ASN A 77 8.82 -0.16 -17.18
C ASN A 77 10.22 -0.50 -17.72
N ASP A 78 10.90 0.45 -18.36
CA ASP A 78 12.24 0.28 -18.95
C ASP A 78 13.38 0.49 -17.94
N ILE A 79 13.05 0.69 -16.66
CA ILE A 79 14.04 0.69 -15.59
C ILE A 79 14.57 -0.74 -15.48
N GLU A 80 15.83 -0.98 -15.86
CA GLU A 80 16.50 -2.31 -15.92
C GLU A 80 16.34 -3.16 -14.64
N GLY A 81 16.07 -2.53 -13.49
CA GLY A 81 15.80 -3.20 -12.22
C GLY A 81 14.36 -3.74 -12.06
N TRP A 82 13.39 -3.19 -12.78
CA TRP A 82 11.97 -3.50 -12.57
C TRP A 82 11.59 -4.88 -13.09
N ARG A 83 11.94 -5.19 -14.34
CA ARG A 83 11.73 -6.51 -14.97
C ARG A 83 12.45 -7.65 -14.23
N LYS A 84 13.51 -7.34 -13.45
CA LYS A 84 14.19 -8.31 -12.58
C LYS A 84 13.38 -8.63 -11.30
N ARG A 85 12.53 -7.70 -10.85
CA ARG A 85 11.71 -7.85 -9.63
C ARG A 85 10.29 -8.32 -9.92
N PHE A 86 9.72 -7.93 -11.05
CA PHE A 86 8.38 -8.30 -11.51
C PHE A 86 8.46 -8.73 -12.98
N SER A 87 8.11 -9.98 -13.26
CA SER A 87 8.25 -10.57 -14.59
C SER A 87 7.26 -9.94 -15.58
N ARG A 88 6.02 -9.75 -15.13
CA ARG A 88 4.87 -9.43 -15.97
C ARG A 88 4.19 -8.13 -15.60
N LEU A 89 4.08 -7.80 -14.31
CA LEU A 89 3.40 -6.57 -13.89
C LEU A 89 4.23 -5.32 -14.16
N ASN A 90 3.58 -4.35 -14.82
CA ASN A 90 4.14 -3.01 -15.01
C ASN A 90 4.15 -2.25 -13.68
N PHE A 91 5.03 -1.27 -13.57
CA PHE A 91 5.22 -0.46 -12.37
C PHE A 91 3.92 0.10 -11.79
N VAL A 92 3.09 0.69 -12.65
CA VAL A 92 1.84 1.32 -12.24
C VAL A 92 0.82 0.31 -11.68
N TYR A 93 0.77 -0.91 -12.23
CA TYR A 93 -0.12 -1.95 -11.69
C TYR A 93 0.36 -2.47 -10.34
N VAL A 94 1.68 -2.51 -10.11
CA VAL A 94 2.22 -2.87 -8.80
C VAL A 94 1.88 -1.81 -7.76
N MET A 95 2.03 -0.52 -8.07
CA MET A 95 1.58 0.56 -7.17
C MET A 95 0.09 0.46 -6.86
N LEU A 96 -0.72 0.20 -7.89
CA LEU A 96 -2.15 0.02 -7.71
C LEU A 96 -2.45 -1.17 -6.77
N ILE A 97 -1.78 -2.31 -6.94
CA ILE A 97 -1.99 -3.47 -6.06
C ILE A 97 -1.48 -3.22 -4.64
N MET A 98 -0.33 -2.52 -4.50
CA MET A 98 0.21 -2.12 -3.21
C MET A 98 -0.77 -1.27 -2.42
N SER A 99 -1.44 -0.32 -3.09
CA SER A 99 -2.41 0.56 -2.45
C SER A 99 -3.55 -0.20 -1.77
N TYR A 100 -4.04 -1.31 -2.36
CA TYR A 100 -5.02 -2.19 -1.70
C TYR A 100 -4.45 -2.83 -0.43
N GLY A 101 -3.18 -3.23 -0.44
CA GLY A 101 -2.49 -3.75 0.75
C GLY A 101 -2.39 -2.71 1.87
N ILE A 102 -2.08 -1.45 1.54
CA ILE A 102 -2.02 -0.36 2.51
C ILE A 102 -3.42 -0.06 3.09
N VAL A 103 -4.43 0.06 2.22
CA VAL A 103 -5.82 0.29 2.66
C VAL A 103 -6.33 -0.84 3.54
N LEU A 104 -5.97 -2.09 3.23
CA LEU A 104 -6.33 -3.24 4.07
C LEU A 104 -5.80 -3.09 5.50
N VAL A 105 -4.56 -2.65 5.68
CA VAL A 105 -3.99 -2.38 7.01
C VAL A 105 -4.80 -1.28 7.71
N GLY A 106 -5.16 -0.21 7.01
CA GLY A 106 -6.07 0.82 7.54
C GLY A 106 -7.43 0.25 8.00
N GLY A 107 -8.01 -0.65 7.21
CA GLY A 107 -9.26 -1.35 7.56
C GLY A 107 -9.11 -2.32 8.74
N MET A 108 -7.97 -2.97 8.90
CA MET A 108 -7.66 -3.79 10.08
C MET A 108 -7.60 -2.93 11.35
N LEU A 109 -6.98 -1.75 11.28
CA LEU A 109 -6.95 -0.80 12.41
C LEU A 109 -8.35 -0.26 12.73
N ASP A 110 -9.20 -0.07 11.73
CA ASP A 110 -10.60 0.31 11.92
C ASP A 110 -11.37 -0.76 12.70
N ASN A 111 -11.18 -2.04 12.34
CA ASN A 111 -11.77 -3.16 13.07
C ASN A 111 -11.28 -3.23 14.53
N VAL A 112 -9.97 -3.03 14.76
CA VAL A 112 -9.40 -2.93 16.11
C VAL A 112 -10.08 -1.81 16.91
N LEU A 113 -10.24 -0.62 16.33
CA LEU A 113 -10.91 0.50 17.00
C LEU A 113 -12.39 0.23 17.27
N PHE A 114 -13.08 -0.45 16.36
CA PHE A 114 -14.49 -0.83 16.54
C PHE A 114 -14.66 -1.76 17.74
N ASN A 115 -13.76 -2.71 17.96
CA ASN A 115 -13.84 -3.67 19.06
C ASN A 115 -13.40 -3.10 20.42
N ILE A 116 -12.71 -1.96 20.45
CA ILE A 116 -12.25 -1.30 21.69
C ILE A 116 -13.25 -0.22 22.16
N ARG A 117 -14.20 0.17 21.31
CA ARG A 117 -15.21 1.20 21.59
C ARG A 117 -16.46 0.61 22.24
#